data_AF-A0A9D1TD95-F1
#
_entry.id   AF-A0A9D1TD95-F1
#
_cell.length_a   1.000
_cell.length_b   1.000
_cell.length_c   1.000
_cell.angle_alpha   90.00
_cell.angle_beta   90.00
_cell.angle_gamma   90.00
#
_symmetry.space_group_name_H-M   'P 1'
#
loop_
_entity.id
_entity.type
_entity.pdbx_description
1 polymer ?
#
loop_
_entity_poly.entity_id
_entity_poly.type
_entity_poly.pdbx_seq_one_letter_code
_entity_poly.pdbx_strand_id
1 'polypeptide(L)'
;MHARLFDPAAQHDAFLTGLANHYGASFDLKFEGGARNSPDWQYSYSYSNGKRLYVTGNWGIALSTSHSRYAPFLDAGHGEVLEESREFLSFATPGQAMAQGTALLQAMGLDGEYSLRYFYSVNGERYRAAVEETRAAYAEMGKKFDAPELTDFGDDTDIAYVIAFEQSAQGLPIAASLSANGIWSRPASDMTVTPQGVDSVNFNLPVTILQAGEEQPLIPYAQAAAAMAEAWENSLLGYQPLYVRHIRLTYVMQRSDPNSLDVTLIPAWEFATMEESDDILLEYNYVNAITGEAFPLAALPVSLQPGAD
;
A
#
# COMPACT_ATOMS: atom_id res chain seq x y z
N MET A 1 2.61 18.43 11.05
CA MET A 1 1.87 18.97 9.88
C MET A 1 0.44 18.45 9.93
N HIS A 2 -0.56 19.27 9.61
CA HIS A 2 -1.97 18.85 9.69
C HIS A 2 -2.49 18.43 8.31
N ALA A 3 -3.11 17.26 8.26
CA ALA A 3 -3.70 16.70 7.06
C ALA A 3 -5.04 16.04 7.40
N ARG A 4 -5.80 15.69 6.37
CA ARG A 4 -7.08 15.03 6.52
C ARG A 4 -7.11 13.78 5.65
N LEU A 5 -7.45 12.64 6.23
CA LEU A 5 -7.75 11.41 5.50
C LEU A 5 -8.86 11.67 4.50
N PHE A 6 -8.75 10.99 3.36
CA PHE A 6 -9.80 10.91 2.38
C PHE A 6 -11.11 10.56 3.08
N ASP A 7 -12.16 11.33 2.78
CA ASP A 7 -13.53 11.03 3.21
C ASP A 7 -14.31 10.55 2.00
N PRO A 8 -14.39 9.21 1.82
CA PRO A 8 -15.18 8.62 0.78
C PRO A 8 -16.63 9.14 0.70
N ALA A 9 -17.27 9.47 1.83
CA ALA A 9 -18.67 9.91 1.84
C ALA A 9 -18.84 11.34 1.30
N ALA A 10 -17.84 12.20 1.48
CA ALA A 10 -17.88 13.58 1.01
C ALA A 10 -17.31 13.75 -0.42
N GLN A 11 -16.45 12.83 -0.87
CA GLN A 11 -15.63 13.04 -2.06
C GLN A 11 -15.93 12.06 -3.22
N HIS A 12 -16.79 11.06 -3.03
CA HIS A 12 -17.04 10.06 -4.08
C HIS A 12 -17.63 10.65 -5.38
N ASP A 13 -18.54 11.63 -5.35
CA ASP A 13 -19.13 12.15 -6.60
C ASP A 13 -18.14 12.90 -7.50
N ALA A 14 -17.24 13.68 -6.89
CA ALA A 14 -16.20 14.42 -7.60
C ALA A 14 -15.21 13.45 -8.27
N PHE A 15 -14.82 12.42 -7.52
CA PHE A 15 -13.96 11.34 -7.94
C PHE A 15 -14.50 10.58 -9.15
N LEU A 16 -15.79 10.22 -9.13
CA LEU A 16 -16.43 9.49 -10.23
C LEU A 16 -16.51 10.30 -11.50
N THR A 17 -16.84 11.58 -11.38
CA THR A 17 -16.91 12.49 -12.52
C THR A 17 -15.53 12.66 -13.15
N GLY A 18 -14.49 12.82 -12.32
CA GLY A 18 -13.11 12.91 -12.77
C GLY A 18 -12.63 11.64 -13.48
N LEU A 19 -12.89 10.46 -12.91
CA LEU A 19 -12.56 9.17 -13.53
C LEU A 19 -13.34 8.90 -14.83
N ALA A 20 -14.64 9.21 -14.85
CA ALA A 20 -15.47 9.10 -16.04
C ALA A 20 -14.93 9.95 -17.19
N ASN A 21 -14.51 11.19 -16.88
CA ASN A 21 -13.89 12.08 -17.85
C ASN A 21 -12.53 11.57 -18.32
N HIS A 22 -11.69 11.11 -17.40
CA HIS A 22 -10.36 10.56 -17.71
C HIS A 22 -10.44 9.36 -18.67
N TYR A 23 -11.40 8.47 -18.44
CA TYR A 23 -11.61 7.31 -19.30
C TYR A 23 -12.53 7.55 -20.50
N GLY A 24 -13.15 8.74 -20.61
CA GLY A 24 -14.17 9.02 -21.62
C GLY A 24 -15.36 8.05 -21.55
N ALA A 25 -15.78 7.65 -20.35
CA ALA A 25 -16.76 6.59 -20.12
C ALA A 25 -17.90 7.08 -19.21
N SER A 26 -19.13 6.65 -19.48
CA SER A 26 -20.23 6.75 -18.50
C SER A 26 -20.05 5.72 -17.38
N PHE A 27 -20.67 5.96 -16.22
CA PHE A 27 -20.63 5.05 -15.07
C PHE A 27 -22.02 4.79 -14.50
N ASP A 28 -22.18 3.60 -13.92
CA ASP A 28 -23.31 3.21 -13.07
C ASP A 28 -22.82 2.99 -11.64
N LEU A 29 -23.58 3.50 -10.67
CA LEU A 29 -23.30 3.37 -9.25
C LEU A 29 -24.15 2.28 -8.62
N LYS A 30 -23.52 1.35 -7.90
CA LYS A 30 -24.19 0.35 -7.08
C LYS A 30 -23.65 0.36 -5.66
N PHE A 31 -24.56 0.48 -4.70
CA PHE A 31 -24.24 0.25 -3.29
C PHE A 31 -24.17 -1.25 -3.04
N GLU A 32 -23.02 -1.77 -2.60
CA GLU A 32 -22.81 -3.20 -2.38
C GLU A 32 -23.13 -3.64 -0.94
N GLY A 33 -23.24 -2.71 0.01
CA GLY A 33 -23.64 -2.99 1.38
C GLY A 33 -22.86 -2.22 2.43
N GLY A 34 -23.29 -2.34 3.69
CA GLY A 34 -22.72 -1.69 4.87
C GLY A 34 -23.64 -0.70 5.55
N ALA A 35 -23.33 -0.32 6.80
CA ALA A 35 -24.00 0.81 7.45
C ALA A 35 -23.28 2.11 7.05
N ARG A 36 -24.01 3.15 6.63
CA ARG A 36 -23.43 4.48 6.30
C ARG A 36 -22.57 5.08 7.42
N ASN A 37 -22.72 4.59 8.66
CA ASN A 37 -21.99 5.03 9.86
C ASN A 37 -21.03 3.95 10.41
N SER A 38 -20.75 2.88 9.64
CA SER A 38 -19.75 1.86 9.96
C SER A 38 -18.61 1.96 8.94
N PRO A 39 -17.35 1.70 9.29
CA PRO A 39 -16.28 1.65 8.31
C PRO A 39 -16.44 0.49 7.28
N ASP A 40 -17.41 -0.40 7.48
CA ASP A 40 -17.71 -1.54 6.59
C ASP A 40 -18.73 -1.23 5.48
N TRP A 41 -18.69 -0.04 4.87
CA TRP A 41 -19.47 0.22 3.67
C TRP A 41 -18.64 0.08 2.40
N GLN A 42 -19.28 -0.36 1.32
CA GLN A 42 -18.65 -0.53 0.03
C GLN A 42 -19.56 -0.02 -1.09
N TYR A 43 -19.02 0.88 -1.91
CA TYR A 43 -19.62 1.19 -3.21
C TYR A 43 -18.85 0.48 -4.31
N SER A 44 -19.57 -0.08 -5.27
CA SER A 44 -19.00 -0.49 -6.54
C SER A 44 -19.50 0.46 -7.63
N TYR A 45 -18.58 0.85 -8.51
CA TYR A 45 -18.92 1.65 -9.68
C TYR A 45 -18.47 0.87 -10.90
N SER A 46 -19.36 0.71 -11.86
CA SER A 46 -19.06 0.06 -13.12
C SER A 46 -19.04 1.11 -14.22
N TYR A 47 -17.93 1.19 -14.94
CA TYR A 47 -17.79 2.09 -16.08
C TYR A 47 -18.12 1.35 -17.37
N SER A 48 -18.66 2.06 -18.36
CA SER A 48 -19.05 1.52 -19.67
C SER A 48 -17.90 0.90 -20.47
N ASN A 49 -16.65 1.23 -20.13
CA ASN A 49 -15.44 0.63 -20.67
C ASN A 49 -15.01 -0.67 -19.96
N GLY A 50 -15.80 -1.17 -18.99
CA GLY A 50 -15.50 -2.37 -18.23
C GLY A 50 -14.59 -2.17 -17.01
N LYS A 51 -14.17 -0.95 -16.69
CA LYS A 51 -13.47 -0.67 -15.41
C LYS A 51 -14.44 -0.79 -14.23
N ARG A 52 -13.92 -1.21 -13.07
CA ARG A 52 -14.68 -1.28 -11.82
C ARG A 52 -13.91 -0.63 -10.68
N LEU A 53 -14.61 0.19 -9.92
CA LEU A 53 -14.05 0.89 -8.79
C LEU A 53 -14.74 0.44 -7.53
N TYR A 54 -13.94 0.11 -6.52
CA TYR A 54 -14.38 -0.19 -5.18
C TYR A 54 -13.86 0.87 -4.22
N VAL A 55 -14.78 1.52 -3.52
CA VAL A 55 -14.45 2.44 -2.45
C VAL A 55 -14.93 1.80 -1.16
N THR A 56 -14.00 1.53 -0.24
CA THR A 56 -14.31 0.92 1.05
C THR A 56 -14.29 1.99 2.14
N GLY A 57 -15.20 1.87 3.10
CA GLY A 57 -15.30 2.78 4.26
C GLY A 57 -14.12 2.66 5.23
N ASN A 58 -13.25 1.66 5.06
CA ASN A 58 -11.99 1.50 5.80
C ASN A 58 -10.85 2.40 5.27
N TRP A 59 -11.19 3.52 4.62
CA TRP A 59 -10.25 4.60 4.26
C TRP A 59 -9.27 4.25 3.13
N GLY A 60 -9.60 3.26 2.30
CA GLY A 60 -8.82 2.84 1.12
C GLY A 60 -9.61 3.03 -0.18
N ILE A 61 -8.88 3.18 -1.28
CA ILE A 61 -9.42 3.27 -2.63
C ILE A 61 -8.86 2.12 -3.45
N ALA A 62 -9.71 1.23 -3.95
CA ALA A 62 -9.32 0.12 -4.80
C ALA A 62 -10.02 0.22 -6.16
N LEU A 63 -9.30 0.63 -7.19
CA LEU A 63 -9.77 0.64 -8.58
C LEU A 63 -9.14 -0.54 -9.33
N SER A 64 -9.95 -1.27 -10.08
CA SER A 64 -9.48 -2.38 -10.92
C SER A 64 -10.27 -2.45 -12.22
N THR A 65 -9.90 -3.38 -13.10
CA THR A 65 -10.75 -3.72 -14.24
C THR A 65 -11.62 -4.91 -13.89
N SER A 66 -12.90 -4.89 -14.27
CA SER A 66 -13.84 -5.99 -13.95
C SER A 66 -13.45 -7.35 -14.54
N HIS A 67 -12.56 -7.30 -15.53
CA HIS A 67 -11.99 -8.45 -16.21
C HIS A 67 -10.46 -8.37 -16.17
N SER A 68 -9.89 -7.81 -15.09
CA SER A 68 -8.44 -7.80 -14.92
C SER A 68 -8.02 -9.25 -14.81
N ARG A 69 -7.51 -9.75 -15.92
CA ARG A 69 -6.89 -11.06 -15.99
C ARG A 69 -5.57 -11.11 -15.21
N TYR A 70 -5.13 -9.96 -14.69
CA TYR A 70 -3.96 -9.84 -13.83
C TYR A 70 -4.33 -9.84 -12.34
N ALA A 71 -5.61 -9.67 -11.96
CA ALA A 71 -6.11 -9.67 -10.58
C ALA A 71 -5.55 -10.76 -9.65
N PRO A 72 -5.34 -12.01 -10.10
CA PRO A 72 -4.60 -13.04 -9.34
C PRO A 72 -3.26 -12.61 -8.73
N PHE A 73 -2.54 -11.71 -9.40
CA PHE A 73 -1.24 -11.18 -8.98
C PHE A 73 -1.35 -9.90 -8.13
N LEU A 74 -2.53 -9.29 -8.07
CA LEU A 74 -2.73 -7.92 -7.57
C LEU A 74 -3.01 -7.86 -6.07
N ASP A 75 -3.18 -9.00 -5.40
CA ASP A 75 -3.27 -9.03 -3.94
C ASP A 75 -1.84 -8.93 -3.39
N ALA A 76 -1.47 -7.71 -2.99
CA ALA A 76 -0.13 -7.27 -2.62
C ALA A 76 0.50 -7.96 -1.39
N GLY A 77 -0.02 -9.11 -0.95
CA GLY A 77 0.63 -9.98 0.03
C GLY A 77 1.91 -10.65 -0.49
N HIS A 78 2.14 -10.65 -1.80
CA HIS A 78 3.33 -11.25 -2.43
C HIS A 78 4.49 -10.26 -2.64
N GLY A 79 4.31 -8.98 -2.30
CA GLY A 79 5.31 -7.92 -2.50
C GLY A 79 6.52 -7.98 -1.57
N GLU A 80 6.47 -8.78 -0.50
CA GLU A 80 7.57 -8.88 0.47
C GLU A 80 8.60 -9.95 0.12
N VAL A 81 8.31 -10.86 -0.82
CA VAL A 81 9.19 -12.01 -1.14
C VAL A 81 9.88 -11.89 -2.51
N LEU A 82 9.52 -10.92 -3.37
CA LEU A 82 9.96 -10.91 -4.76
C LEU A 82 10.81 -9.68 -5.12
N GLU A 83 12.06 -9.64 -4.64
CA GLU A 83 13.08 -8.70 -5.12
C GLU A 83 13.66 -9.03 -6.50
N GLU A 84 13.19 -10.12 -7.13
CA GLU A 84 13.94 -10.81 -8.18
C GLU A 84 13.67 -10.35 -9.63
N SER A 85 12.86 -9.32 -9.89
CA SER A 85 12.99 -8.59 -11.18
C SER A 85 12.77 -7.10 -11.07
N ARG A 86 13.80 -6.37 -11.49
CA ARG A 86 13.74 -4.94 -11.78
C ARG A 86 14.04 -4.72 -13.26
N GLU A 87 13.49 -5.55 -14.12
CA GLU A 87 13.76 -5.48 -15.55
C GLU A 87 13.02 -4.31 -16.19
N PHE A 88 13.64 -3.73 -17.21
CA PHE A 88 13.01 -2.70 -18.01
C PHE A 88 12.18 -3.36 -19.10
N LEU A 89 10.87 -3.17 -19.02
CA LEU A 89 9.91 -3.64 -20.01
C LEU A 89 9.92 -2.69 -21.20
N SER A 90 9.69 -3.23 -22.39
CA SER A 90 9.74 -2.49 -23.65
C SER A 90 8.67 -1.41 -23.78
N PHE A 91 7.53 -1.55 -23.08
CA PHE A 91 6.39 -0.63 -23.24
C PHE A 91 6.52 0.66 -22.42
N ALA A 92 7.31 0.67 -21.34
CA ALA A 92 7.52 1.85 -20.50
C ALA A 92 8.74 1.68 -19.60
N THR A 93 9.30 2.78 -19.11
CA THR A 93 10.14 2.76 -17.91
C THR A 93 9.26 2.78 -16.64
N PRO A 94 9.77 2.33 -15.47
CA PRO A 94 9.03 2.43 -14.20
C PRO A 94 8.57 3.85 -13.87
N GLY A 95 9.38 4.86 -14.20
CA GLY A 95 9.00 6.27 -14.02
C GLY A 95 7.85 6.72 -14.93
N GLN A 96 7.82 6.24 -16.19
CA GLN A 96 6.70 6.50 -17.09
C GLN A 96 5.42 5.76 -16.64
N ALA A 97 5.55 4.54 -16.13
CA ALA A 97 4.44 3.78 -15.57
C ALA A 97 3.89 4.48 -14.31
N MET A 98 4.76 4.94 -13.41
CA MET A 98 4.36 5.73 -12.23
C MET A 98 3.63 7.02 -12.63
N ALA A 99 4.11 7.73 -13.65
CA ALA A 99 3.47 8.95 -14.14
C ALA A 99 2.04 8.70 -14.66
N GLN A 100 1.76 7.55 -15.27
CA GLN A 100 0.40 7.17 -15.66
C GLN A 100 -0.51 6.96 -14.45
N GLY A 101 -0.01 6.30 -13.41
CA GLY A 101 -0.71 6.16 -12.13
C GLY A 101 -0.97 7.49 -11.45
N THR A 102 0.02 8.38 -11.41
CA THR A 102 -0.14 9.74 -10.87
C THR A 102 -1.22 10.53 -11.61
N ALA A 103 -1.25 10.46 -12.96
CA ALA A 103 -2.29 11.13 -13.74
C ALA A 103 -3.70 10.59 -13.42
N LEU A 104 -3.82 9.29 -13.13
CA LEU A 104 -5.07 8.67 -12.71
C LEU A 104 -5.49 9.15 -11.30
N LEU A 105 -4.57 9.17 -10.34
CA LEU A 105 -4.82 9.70 -8.99
C LEU A 105 -5.23 11.18 -9.02
N GLN A 106 -4.62 11.98 -9.87
CA GLN A 106 -5.02 13.39 -10.08
C GLN A 106 -6.41 13.49 -10.71
N ALA A 107 -6.75 12.64 -11.68
CA ALA A 107 -8.09 12.59 -12.24
C ALA A 107 -9.16 12.18 -11.21
N MET A 108 -8.75 11.46 -10.17
CA MET A 108 -9.56 11.12 -9.00
C MET A 108 -9.73 12.31 -8.02
N GLY A 109 -9.08 13.44 -8.27
CA GLY A 109 -9.05 14.58 -7.33
C GLY A 109 -8.16 14.32 -6.11
N LEU A 110 -7.28 13.31 -6.18
CA LEU A 110 -6.26 13.03 -5.19
C LEU A 110 -5.00 13.78 -5.63
N ASP A 111 -5.03 15.09 -5.41
CA ASP A 111 -3.89 15.94 -5.70
C ASP A 111 -2.79 15.73 -4.65
N GLY A 112 -1.57 15.45 -5.09
CA GLY A 112 -0.46 15.19 -4.19
C GLY A 112 0.85 14.88 -4.90
N GLU A 113 1.90 14.79 -4.09
CA GLU A 113 3.18 14.24 -4.51
C GLU A 113 3.16 12.73 -4.30
N TYR A 114 3.58 11.97 -5.31
CA TYR A 114 3.65 10.51 -5.23
C TYR A 114 5.03 10.06 -5.68
N SER A 115 5.63 9.15 -4.90
CA SER A 115 6.94 8.60 -5.20
C SER A 115 6.87 7.10 -5.36
N LEU A 116 7.63 6.60 -6.35
CA LEU A 116 7.86 5.17 -6.51
C LEU A 116 8.75 4.69 -5.35
N ARG A 117 8.30 3.64 -4.64
CA ARG A 117 9.04 3.01 -3.56
C ARG A 117 9.83 1.81 -4.08
N TYR A 118 9.13 0.88 -4.73
CA TYR A 118 9.72 -0.25 -5.44
C TYR A 118 8.81 -0.66 -6.59
N PHE A 119 9.37 -1.40 -7.53
CA PHE A 119 8.62 -1.97 -8.64
C PHE A 119 9.12 -3.39 -8.92
N TYR A 120 8.26 -4.19 -9.51
CA TYR A 120 8.62 -5.46 -10.11
C TYR A 120 8.05 -5.57 -11.52
N SER A 121 8.77 -6.28 -12.37
CA SER A 121 8.38 -6.54 -13.75
C SER A 121 7.84 -7.96 -13.91
N VAL A 122 6.71 -8.08 -14.57
CA VAL A 122 6.03 -9.36 -14.83
C VAL A 122 6.13 -9.64 -16.32
N ASN A 123 6.74 -10.78 -16.67
CA ASN A 123 6.71 -11.35 -18.00
C ASN A 123 5.76 -12.57 -18.05
N GLY A 124 5.61 -13.20 -19.21
CA GLY A 124 4.73 -14.33 -19.42
C GLY A 124 5.09 -15.55 -18.56
N GLU A 125 6.37 -15.86 -18.42
CA GLU A 125 6.85 -16.98 -17.60
C GLU A 125 6.44 -16.81 -16.13
N ARG A 126 6.75 -15.65 -15.54
CA ARG A 126 6.39 -15.31 -14.16
C ARG A 126 4.88 -15.29 -13.96
N TYR A 127 4.15 -14.78 -14.94
CA TYR A 127 2.69 -14.79 -14.90
C TYR A 127 2.15 -16.24 -14.81
N ARG A 128 2.67 -17.16 -15.62
CA ARG A 128 2.21 -18.56 -15.59
C ARG A 128 2.56 -19.25 -14.29
N ALA A 129 3.78 -19.05 -13.78
CA ALA A 129 4.24 -19.63 -12.53
C ALA A 129 3.30 -19.29 -11.36
N ALA A 130 2.97 -18.00 -11.16
CA ALA A 130 2.12 -17.66 -10.02
C ALA A 130 0.63 -17.99 -10.22
N VAL A 131 0.11 -18.08 -11.46
CA VAL A 131 -1.23 -18.67 -11.69
C VAL A 131 -1.26 -20.14 -11.28
N GLU A 132 -0.23 -20.91 -11.62
CA GLU A 132 -0.12 -22.33 -11.24
C GLU A 132 -0.01 -22.51 -9.72
N GLU A 133 0.81 -21.69 -9.06
CA GLU A 133 0.95 -21.66 -7.61
C GLU A 133 -0.39 -21.32 -6.91
N THR A 134 -1.04 -20.24 -7.34
CA THR A 134 -2.34 -19.82 -6.77
C THR A 134 -3.41 -20.90 -7.00
N ARG A 135 -3.42 -21.52 -8.18
CA ARG A 135 -4.33 -22.62 -8.50
C ARG A 135 -4.11 -23.82 -7.59
N ALA A 136 -2.85 -24.16 -7.30
CA ALA A 136 -2.51 -25.24 -6.36
C ALA A 136 -3.00 -24.92 -4.94
N ALA A 137 -2.72 -23.71 -4.44
CA ALA A 137 -3.17 -23.28 -3.12
C ALA A 137 -4.71 -23.30 -2.97
N TYR A 138 -5.44 -22.87 -4.00
CA TYR A 138 -6.90 -22.97 -4.03
C TYR A 138 -7.40 -24.42 -4.04
N ALA A 139 -6.74 -25.29 -4.81
CA ALA A 139 -7.09 -26.70 -4.88
C ALA A 139 -6.90 -27.40 -3.51
N GLU A 140 -5.84 -27.05 -2.76
CA GLU A 140 -5.62 -27.54 -1.39
C GLU A 140 -6.74 -27.14 -0.43
N MET A 141 -7.30 -25.93 -0.60
CA MET A 141 -8.48 -25.47 0.15
C MET A 141 -9.80 -26.10 -0.33
N GLY A 142 -9.78 -27.00 -1.32
CA GLY A 142 -10.98 -27.55 -1.95
C GLY A 142 -11.79 -26.51 -2.74
N LYS A 143 -11.17 -25.38 -3.09
CA LYS A 143 -11.76 -24.28 -3.85
C LYS A 143 -11.31 -24.33 -5.30
N LYS A 144 -12.13 -23.80 -6.20
CA LYS A 144 -11.74 -23.59 -7.59
C LYS A 144 -11.17 -22.19 -7.75
N PHE A 145 -10.04 -22.10 -8.46
CA PHE A 145 -9.51 -20.82 -8.91
C PHE A 145 -9.90 -20.58 -10.36
N ASP A 146 -10.74 -19.57 -10.60
CA ASP A 146 -11.18 -19.16 -11.93
C ASP A 146 -10.37 -17.92 -12.38
N ALA A 147 -9.10 -18.13 -12.74
CA ALA A 147 -8.30 -17.12 -13.43
C ALA A 147 -8.40 -17.32 -14.95
N PRO A 148 -8.47 -16.24 -15.76
CA PRO A 148 -8.36 -16.37 -17.20
C PRO A 148 -7.00 -16.97 -17.57
N GLU A 149 -6.98 -18.06 -18.33
CA GLU A 149 -5.73 -18.58 -18.89
C GLU A 149 -5.24 -17.64 -19.98
N LEU A 150 -4.09 -16.99 -19.74
CA LEU A 150 -3.43 -16.15 -20.73
C LEU A 150 -2.63 -17.02 -21.69
N THR A 151 -3.35 -17.66 -22.62
CA THR A 151 -2.76 -18.51 -23.66
C THR A 151 -2.13 -17.71 -24.81
N ASP A 152 -2.30 -16.38 -24.79
CA ASP A 152 -1.91 -15.44 -25.83
C ASP A 152 -0.47 -14.89 -25.68
N PHE A 153 0.29 -15.25 -24.63
CA PHE A 153 1.67 -14.79 -24.43
C PHE A 153 2.69 -15.92 -24.40
N GLY A 154 3.84 -15.66 -25.02
CA GLY A 154 5.06 -16.42 -24.78
C GLY A 154 5.75 -15.98 -23.47
N ASP A 155 6.69 -16.78 -23.00
CA ASP A 155 7.44 -16.57 -21.75
C ASP A 155 8.03 -15.17 -21.59
N ASP A 156 8.66 -14.67 -22.66
CA ASP A 156 9.36 -13.38 -22.65
C ASP A 156 8.44 -12.18 -22.90
N THR A 157 7.12 -12.37 -22.93
CA THR A 157 6.23 -11.25 -23.23
C THR A 157 6.13 -10.35 -22.02
N ASP A 158 6.41 -9.06 -22.19
CA ASP A 158 6.18 -8.04 -21.18
C ASP A 158 4.69 -7.94 -20.84
N ILE A 159 4.33 -8.24 -19.60
CA ILE A 159 2.94 -8.25 -19.15
C ILE A 159 2.60 -6.96 -18.39
N ALA A 160 3.35 -6.67 -17.34
CA ALA A 160 3.03 -5.56 -16.45
C ALA A 160 4.21 -5.10 -15.59
N TYR A 161 4.15 -3.84 -15.20
CA TYR A 161 4.78 -3.38 -13.96
C TYR A 161 3.77 -3.43 -12.84
N VAL A 162 4.23 -3.89 -11.68
CA VAL A 162 3.54 -3.58 -10.43
C VAL A 162 4.44 -2.67 -9.62
N ILE A 163 3.86 -1.57 -9.17
CA ILE A 163 4.57 -0.43 -8.58
C ILE A 163 3.99 -0.20 -7.21
N ALA A 164 4.81 -0.37 -6.18
CA ALA A 164 4.50 0.16 -4.86
C ALA A 164 4.90 1.63 -4.81
N PHE A 165 3.99 2.45 -4.30
CA PHE A 165 4.17 3.90 -4.25
C PHE A 165 3.71 4.46 -2.92
N GLU A 166 4.15 5.69 -2.64
CA GLU A 166 3.82 6.39 -1.41
C GLU A 166 3.39 7.82 -1.74
N GLN A 167 2.34 8.30 -1.06
CA GLN A 167 2.08 9.72 -1.02
C GLN A 167 3.19 10.42 -0.23
N SER A 168 3.59 11.61 -0.66
CA SER A 168 4.63 12.41 -0.05
C SER A 168 4.09 13.78 0.33
N ALA A 169 4.73 14.40 1.32
CA ALA A 169 4.52 15.78 1.70
C ALA A 169 5.87 16.44 1.91
N GLN A 170 6.11 17.61 1.31
CA GLN A 170 7.38 18.34 1.43
C GLN A 170 8.61 17.46 1.09
N GLY A 171 8.48 16.58 0.09
CA GLY A 171 9.55 15.67 -0.33
C GLY A 171 9.83 14.47 0.59
N LEU A 172 9.05 14.27 1.65
CA LEU A 172 9.16 13.08 2.51
C LEU A 172 7.94 12.15 2.31
N PRO A 173 8.15 10.82 2.28
CA PRO A 173 7.06 9.86 2.15
C PRO A 173 6.16 9.85 3.40
N ILE A 174 4.92 9.41 3.25
CA ILE A 174 3.99 9.11 4.34
C ILE A 174 3.89 7.58 4.46
N ALA A 175 4.76 6.98 5.27
CA ALA A 175 5.04 5.54 5.22
C ALA A 175 4.18 4.67 6.15
N ALA A 176 3.47 5.27 7.11
CA ALA A 176 2.69 4.53 8.10
C ALA A 176 1.54 5.34 8.69
N SER A 177 0.58 4.64 9.26
CA SER A 177 -0.48 5.19 10.09
C SER A 177 -0.51 4.49 11.45
N LEU A 178 -0.54 5.31 12.49
CA LEU A 178 -0.70 4.92 13.88
C LEU A 178 -2.08 5.39 14.35
N SER A 179 -2.98 4.44 14.65
CA SER A 179 -4.21 4.74 15.37
C SER A 179 -3.99 4.80 16.88
N ALA A 180 -4.91 5.47 17.57
CA ALA A 180 -4.90 5.61 19.03
C ALA A 180 -4.96 4.27 19.81
N ASN A 181 -5.36 3.16 19.16
CA ASN A 181 -5.31 1.81 19.74
C ASN A 181 -4.02 1.03 19.42
N GLY A 182 -3.00 1.71 18.88
CA GLY A 182 -1.70 1.09 18.55
C GLY A 182 -1.73 0.20 17.31
N ILE A 183 -2.82 0.22 16.52
CA ILE A 183 -2.84 -0.51 15.24
C ILE A 183 -1.99 0.25 14.24
N TRP A 184 -0.91 -0.40 13.85
CA TRP A 184 -0.12 -0.02 12.70
C TRP A 184 -0.83 -0.50 11.45
N SER A 185 -1.13 0.44 10.56
CA SER A 185 -1.43 0.10 9.18
C SER A 185 -0.38 0.78 8.34
N ARG A 186 0.36 -0.01 7.58
CA ARG A 186 1.18 0.56 6.52
C ARG A 186 0.25 0.78 5.35
N PRO A 187 0.16 2.00 4.80
CA PRO A 187 -0.52 2.22 3.56
C PRO A 187 0.32 1.59 2.45
N ALA A 188 0.31 0.26 2.33
CA ALA A 188 0.86 -0.44 1.19
C ALA A 188 0.00 -0.05 -0.01
N SER A 189 0.45 0.93 -0.79
CA SER A 189 -0.26 1.38 -1.97
C SER A 189 0.48 0.86 -3.19
N ASP A 190 -0.29 0.29 -4.09
CA ASP A 190 0.24 -0.39 -5.25
C ASP A 190 -0.61 -0.08 -6.49
N MET A 191 0.01 -0.18 -7.64
CA MET A 191 -0.67 -0.08 -8.91
C MET A 191 -0.08 -1.05 -9.90
N THR A 192 -0.90 -1.52 -10.82
CA THR A 192 -0.46 -2.34 -11.94
C THR A 192 -0.63 -1.60 -13.24
N VAL A 193 0.44 -1.55 -14.00
CA VAL A 193 0.53 -0.84 -15.28
C VAL A 193 0.92 -1.83 -16.36
N THR A 194 0.09 -1.91 -17.39
CA THR A 194 0.22 -2.81 -18.53
C THR A 194 0.54 -1.99 -19.78
N PRO A 195 0.83 -2.61 -20.94
CA PRO A 195 0.94 -1.88 -22.20
C PRO A 195 -0.33 -1.07 -22.57
N GLN A 196 -1.49 -1.43 -22.01
CA GLN A 196 -2.76 -0.71 -22.21
C GLN A 196 -2.99 0.41 -21.19
N GLY A 197 -2.06 0.63 -20.26
CA GLY A 197 -2.13 1.63 -19.21
C GLY A 197 -2.39 1.03 -17.82
N VAL A 198 -2.85 1.87 -16.89
CA VAL A 198 -3.14 1.44 -15.51
C VAL A 198 -4.31 0.46 -15.50
N ASP A 199 -4.02 -0.77 -15.06
CA ASP A 199 -5.00 -1.84 -14.92
C ASP A 199 -5.69 -1.77 -13.55
N SER A 200 -4.90 -1.66 -12.48
CA SER A 200 -5.39 -1.49 -11.11
C SER A 200 -4.60 -0.43 -10.34
N VAL A 201 -5.24 0.13 -9.32
CA VAL A 201 -4.60 0.91 -8.28
C VAL A 201 -5.29 0.64 -6.95
N ASN A 202 -4.50 0.33 -5.93
CA ASN A 202 -4.88 0.26 -4.55
C ASN A 202 -4.16 1.40 -3.82
N PHE A 203 -4.90 2.40 -3.36
CA PHE A 203 -4.35 3.53 -2.64
C PHE A 203 -4.91 3.54 -1.22
N ASN A 204 -4.04 3.21 -0.27
CA ASN A 204 -4.39 3.08 1.13
C ASN A 204 -4.17 4.41 1.88
N LEU A 205 -5.17 4.82 2.67
CA LEU A 205 -5.13 6.01 3.52
C LEU A 205 -4.67 7.28 2.78
N PRO A 206 -5.31 7.67 1.66
CA PRO A 206 -4.99 8.93 1.02
C PRO A 206 -5.22 10.09 2.00
N VAL A 207 -4.36 11.11 1.95
CA VAL A 207 -4.55 12.34 2.73
C VAL A 207 -4.53 13.59 1.87
N THR A 208 -5.25 14.62 2.29
CA THR A 208 -5.08 15.99 1.79
C THR A 208 -4.30 16.80 2.81
N ILE A 209 -3.20 17.42 2.40
CA ILE A 209 -2.43 18.31 3.28
C ILE A 209 -3.18 19.63 3.45
N LEU A 210 -3.58 19.94 4.69
CA LEU A 210 -4.38 21.13 4.99
C LEU A 210 -3.52 22.29 5.48
N GLN A 211 -2.49 22.00 6.26
CA GLN A 211 -1.63 23.03 6.85
C GLN A 211 -0.21 22.50 7.07
N ALA A 212 0.77 23.25 6.62
CA ALA A 212 2.17 23.00 6.95
C ALA A 212 2.38 23.02 8.47
N GLY A 213 3.28 22.16 8.96
CA GLY A 213 3.73 22.23 10.35
C GLY A 213 4.70 23.40 10.57
N GLU A 214 4.93 23.73 11.83
CA GLU A 214 6.06 24.59 12.20
C GLU A 214 7.38 23.85 11.98
N GLU A 215 8.43 24.59 11.60
CA GLU A 215 9.78 24.03 11.49
C GLU A 215 10.28 23.65 12.88
N GLN A 216 10.76 22.41 13.01
CA GLN A 216 11.28 21.88 14.27
C GLN A 216 12.62 21.18 14.03
N PRO A 217 13.58 21.32 14.96
CA PRO A 217 14.84 20.59 14.86
C PRO A 217 14.57 19.09 14.93
N LEU A 218 15.16 18.35 13.99
CA LEU A 218 15.08 16.90 13.97
C LEU A 218 16.33 16.30 14.61
N ILE A 219 16.17 15.21 15.36
CA ILE A 219 17.29 14.44 15.87
C ILE A 219 18.07 13.83 14.69
N PRO A 220 19.41 13.77 14.76
CA PRO A 220 20.20 13.10 13.75
C PRO A 220 19.96 11.59 13.79
N TYR A 221 20.18 10.94 12.65
CA TYR A 221 20.10 9.49 12.50
C TYR A 221 20.79 8.71 13.64
N ALA A 222 21.99 9.13 14.06
CA ALA A 222 22.73 8.43 15.12
C ALA A 222 21.98 8.36 16.46
N GLN A 223 21.22 9.41 16.81
CA GLN A 223 20.39 9.41 18.01
C GLN A 223 19.16 8.52 17.83
N ALA A 224 18.53 8.54 16.66
CA ALA A 224 17.41 7.66 16.36
C ALA A 224 17.81 6.18 16.39
N ALA A 225 18.99 5.85 15.86
CA ALA A 225 19.51 4.48 15.88
C ALA A 225 19.78 3.99 17.31
N ALA A 226 20.33 4.86 18.17
CA ALA A 226 20.54 4.54 19.58
C ALA A 226 19.20 4.29 20.31
N ALA A 227 18.20 5.15 20.08
CA ALA A 227 16.87 4.96 20.66
C ALA A 227 16.18 3.68 20.18
N MET A 228 16.33 3.32 18.90
CA MET A 228 15.79 2.07 18.36
C MET A 228 16.51 0.84 18.95
N ALA A 229 17.84 0.89 19.09
CA ALA A 229 18.60 -0.18 19.73
C ALA A 229 18.16 -0.39 21.19
N GLU A 230 17.99 0.68 21.96
CA GLU A 230 17.47 0.62 23.33
C GLU A 230 16.03 0.06 23.37
N ALA A 231 15.17 0.46 22.43
CA ALA A 231 13.82 -0.07 22.34
C ALA A 231 13.83 -1.59 22.09
N TRP A 232 14.65 -2.08 21.16
CA TRP A 232 14.80 -3.50 20.88
C TRP A 232 15.35 -4.30 22.05
N GLU A 233 16.36 -3.78 22.77
CA GLU A 233 16.86 -4.44 23.98
C GLU A 233 15.77 -4.62 25.05
N ASN A 234 14.85 -3.65 25.15
CA ASN A 234 13.76 -3.66 26.13
C ASN A 234 12.54 -4.48 25.68
N SER A 235 12.28 -4.60 24.37
CA SER A 235 11.09 -5.26 23.82
C SER A 235 11.32 -6.69 23.31
N LEU A 236 12.54 -7.01 22.88
CA LEU A 236 12.88 -8.26 22.18
C LEU A 236 13.75 -9.18 23.06
N LEU A 237 13.35 -9.46 24.31
CA LEU A 237 13.99 -10.44 25.22
C LEU A 237 13.98 -11.88 24.65
N GLY A 238 14.62 -12.13 23.49
CA GLY A 238 14.79 -13.44 22.87
C GLY A 238 14.77 -13.51 21.34
N TYR A 239 14.52 -12.43 20.58
CA TYR A 239 14.51 -12.53 19.11
C TYR A 239 15.91 -12.41 18.50
N GLN A 240 16.13 -13.17 17.43
CA GLN A 240 17.33 -13.26 16.59
C GLN A 240 17.80 -11.87 16.12
N PRO A 241 19.08 -11.72 15.69
CA PRO A 241 19.57 -10.43 15.20
C PRO A 241 18.68 -9.91 14.05
N LEU A 242 18.11 -8.72 14.23
CA LEU A 242 17.42 -7.99 13.18
C LEU A 242 18.45 -7.25 12.32
N TYR A 243 18.44 -7.52 11.02
CA TYR A 243 19.26 -6.80 10.05
C TYR A 243 18.52 -5.56 9.57
N VAL A 244 19.11 -4.38 9.78
CA VAL A 244 18.56 -3.14 9.22
C VAL A 244 18.92 -3.05 7.75
N ARG A 245 17.90 -3.14 6.89
CA ARG A 245 18.05 -3.07 5.43
C ARG A 245 18.15 -1.63 4.93
N HIS A 246 17.26 -0.76 5.38
CA HIS A 246 17.29 0.65 5.02
C HIS A 246 16.75 1.53 6.14
N ILE A 247 17.21 2.78 6.13
CA ILE A 247 16.83 3.81 7.10
C ILE A 247 16.52 5.08 6.33
N ARG A 248 15.38 5.71 6.61
CA ARG A 248 14.98 6.96 5.94
C ARG A 248 14.12 7.85 6.82
N LEU A 249 14.15 9.15 6.53
CA LEU A 249 13.23 10.11 7.12
C LEU A 249 11.88 10.04 6.37
N THR A 250 10.79 9.98 7.13
CA THR A 250 9.41 9.83 6.65
C THR A 250 8.46 10.63 7.53
N TYR A 251 7.18 10.67 7.16
CA TYR A 251 6.08 10.97 8.06
C TYR A 251 5.37 9.69 8.51
N VAL A 252 4.89 9.70 9.74
CA VAL A 252 3.89 8.77 10.29
C VAL A 252 2.60 9.56 10.52
N MET A 253 1.47 9.05 10.03
CA MET A 253 0.14 9.61 10.28
C MET A 253 -0.30 9.24 11.69
N GLN A 254 -0.45 10.21 12.58
CA GLN A 254 -1.03 10.02 13.89
C GLN A 254 -2.49 10.49 13.90
N ARG A 255 -3.37 9.60 14.35
CA ARG A 255 -4.78 9.90 14.62
C ARG A 255 -4.99 10.13 16.13
N SER A 256 -5.74 11.18 16.48
CA SER A 256 -6.18 11.42 17.86
C SER A 256 -7.19 10.38 18.34
N ASP A 257 -8.01 9.85 17.43
CA ASP A 257 -8.94 8.75 17.67
C ASP A 257 -9.06 7.87 16.40
N PRO A 258 -9.42 6.58 16.51
CA PRO A 258 -9.41 5.66 15.36
C PRO A 258 -10.33 6.06 14.20
N ASN A 259 -11.37 6.87 14.47
CA ASN A 259 -12.37 7.30 13.49
C ASN A 259 -12.13 8.73 12.99
N SER A 260 -11.11 9.43 13.50
CA SER A 260 -10.77 10.79 13.08
C SER A 260 -10.35 10.79 11.63
N LEU A 261 -10.96 11.67 10.86
CA LEU A 261 -10.48 12.07 9.54
C LEU A 261 -9.28 13.01 9.65
N ASP A 262 -9.20 13.83 10.71
CA ASP A 262 -8.08 14.74 10.91
C ASP A 262 -6.89 13.97 11.46
N VAL A 263 -5.72 14.16 10.82
CA VAL A 263 -4.47 13.48 11.13
C VAL A 263 -3.32 14.47 11.29
N THR A 264 -2.40 14.13 12.17
CA THR A 264 -1.13 14.84 12.31
C THR A 264 -0.04 14.01 11.67
N LEU A 265 0.66 14.56 10.68
CA LEU A 265 1.87 13.96 10.15
C LEU A 265 3.05 14.31 11.06
N ILE A 266 3.65 13.28 11.64
CA ILE A 266 4.81 13.36 12.55
C ILE A 266 6.05 12.91 11.79
N PRO A 267 7.12 13.72 11.72
CA PRO A 267 8.36 13.27 11.12
C PRO A 267 8.98 12.14 11.95
N ALA A 268 9.46 11.09 11.28
CA ALA A 268 10.00 9.91 11.92
C ALA A 268 11.15 9.31 11.10
N TRP A 269 12.08 8.67 11.79
CA TRP A 269 13.07 7.78 11.18
C TRP A 269 12.46 6.38 11.06
N GLU A 270 12.28 5.88 9.84
CA GLU A 270 11.89 4.50 9.54
C GLU A 270 13.12 3.60 9.52
N PHE A 271 13.04 2.45 10.17
CA PHE A 271 13.99 1.35 10.14
C PHE A 271 13.28 0.14 9.55
N ALA A 272 13.69 -0.29 8.37
CA ALA A 272 13.23 -1.55 7.79
C ALA A 272 14.17 -2.67 8.22
N THR A 273 13.63 -3.66 8.91
CA THR A 273 14.38 -4.76 9.51
C THR A 273 13.96 -6.10 8.95
N MET A 274 14.92 -6.99 8.72
CA MET A 274 14.66 -8.38 8.33
C MET A 274 15.14 -9.33 9.41
N GLU A 275 14.37 -10.38 9.65
CA GLU A 275 14.85 -11.54 10.41
C GLU A 275 15.80 -12.38 9.53
N GLU A 276 16.81 -13.01 10.14
CA GLU A 276 17.79 -13.89 9.46
C GLU A 276 17.23 -15.28 9.10
N SER A 277 15.94 -15.53 9.30
CA SER A 277 15.33 -16.85 9.10
C SER A 277 15.05 -17.14 7.61
N ASP A 278 14.85 -18.43 7.28
CA ASP A 278 14.50 -18.91 5.93
C ASP A 278 13.18 -18.31 5.40
N ASP A 279 12.36 -17.71 6.28
CA ASP A 279 11.15 -16.97 5.99
C ASP A 279 11.40 -15.46 6.25
N ILE A 280 11.77 -14.70 5.22
CA ILE A 280 12.14 -13.27 5.35
C ILE A 280 10.91 -12.44 5.79
N LEU A 281 10.76 -12.19 7.09
CA LEU A 281 9.80 -11.21 7.59
C LEU A 281 10.44 -9.82 7.59
N LEU A 282 9.88 -8.91 6.80
CA LEU A 282 10.32 -7.51 6.75
C LEU A 282 9.47 -6.66 7.70
N GLU A 283 10.00 -6.37 8.87
CA GLU A 283 9.38 -5.49 9.86
C GLU A 283 9.79 -4.03 9.65
N TYR A 284 8.96 -3.11 10.15
CA TYR A 284 9.22 -1.69 10.02
C TYR A 284 8.93 -0.94 11.29
N ASN A 285 9.96 -0.27 11.77
CA ASN A 285 10.04 0.31 13.09
C ASN A 285 10.33 1.80 12.95
N TYR A 286 9.78 2.63 13.84
CA TYR A 286 9.84 4.07 13.67
C TYR A 286 10.33 4.74 14.96
N VAL A 287 11.12 5.80 14.80
CA VAL A 287 11.51 6.71 15.88
C VAL A 287 11.02 8.10 15.56
N ASN A 288 10.30 8.74 16.47
CA ASN A 288 9.88 10.12 16.33
C ASN A 288 11.10 11.02 16.13
N ALA A 289 11.17 11.71 15.00
CA ALA A 289 12.34 12.50 14.63
C ALA A 289 12.46 13.81 15.43
N ILE A 290 11.45 14.19 16.22
CA ILE A 290 11.48 15.36 17.11
C ILE A 290 11.87 14.95 18.53
N THR A 291 11.24 13.89 19.07
CA THR A 291 11.38 13.51 20.49
C THR A 291 12.41 12.42 20.73
N GLY A 292 12.75 11.62 19.72
CA GLY A 292 13.56 10.41 19.88
C GLY A 292 12.83 9.22 20.49
N GLU A 293 11.53 9.33 20.73
CA GLU A 293 10.71 8.23 21.21
C GLU A 293 10.50 7.19 20.09
N ALA A 294 10.84 5.93 20.35
CA ALA A 294 10.47 4.84 19.47
C ALA A 294 8.95 4.63 19.57
N PHE A 295 8.25 4.63 18.42
CA PHE A 295 6.83 4.31 18.41
C PHE A 295 6.66 2.83 18.80
N PRO A 296 5.60 2.47 19.55
CA PRO A 296 5.46 1.10 20.04
C PRO A 296 5.48 0.14 18.86
N LEU A 297 6.45 -0.77 18.83
CA LEU A 297 6.42 -1.97 18.00
C LEU A 297 5.04 -2.58 18.22
N ALA A 298 4.30 -2.91 17.16
CA ALA A 298 3.07 -3.66 17.33
C ALA A 298 3.38 -4.78 18.33
N ALA A 299 2.68 -4.82 19.47
CA ALA A 299 2.79 -5.97 20.35
C ALA A 299 2.35 -7.14 19.49
N LEU A 300 3.32 -7.89 18.95
CA LEU A 300 3.04 -9.11 18.22
C LEU A 300 2.10 -9.90 19.11
N PRO A 301 0.96 -10.39 18.59
CA PRO A 301 0.05 -11.16 19.42
C PRO A 301 0.88 -12.29 20.00
N VAL A 302 0.97 -12.33 21.33
CA VAL A 302 1.58 -13.41 22.08
C VAL A 302 0.83 -14.68 21.66
N SER A 303 1.36 -15.40 20.65
CA SER A 303 0.80 -16.67 20.24
C SER A 303 1.12 -17.66 21.34
N LEU A 304 0.09 -17.95 22.13
CA LEU A 304 -0.17 -19.21 22.84
C LEU A 304 1.10 -19.99 23.22
N GLN A 305 1.52 -19.87 24.48
CA GLN A 305 2.39 -20.87 25.09
C GLN A 305 1.79 -22.28 24.83
N PRO A 306 2.54 -23.21 24.22
CA PRO A 306 2.18 -24.61 24.26
C PRO A 306 2.57 -25.13 25.64
N GLY A 307 1.57 -25.56 26.41
CA GLY A 307 1.79 -26.32 27.65
C GLY A 307 1.36 -25.58 28.91
N ALA A 308 0.15 -25.85 29.35
CA ALA A 308 -0.12 -26.05 30.76
C ALA A 308 -0.62 -27.49 30.90
N ASP A 309 0.10 -28.25 31.73
CA ASP A 309 -0.17 -29.64 32.10
C ASP A 309 -1.60 -29.87 32.62
#